data_AF-A0A376MN26-F1
#
_entry.id   AF-A0A376MN26-F1
#
_cell.length_a   1.000
_cell.length_b   1.000
_cell.length_c   1.000
_cell.angle_alpha   90.00
_cell.angle_beta   90.00
_cell.angle_gamma   90.00
#
_symmetry.space_group_name_H-M   'P 1'
#
loop_
_entity.id
_entity.type
_entity.pdbx_description
1 polymer ?
#
loop_
_entity_poly.entity_id
_entity_poly.type
_entity_poly.pdbx_seq_one_letter_code
_entity_poly.pdbx_strand_id
1 'polypeptide(L)' 'MVRQGVKIGTLNIGGMAWRPGKKQLTKAVSLDDDDINAFHELNNLGVILDLRVVASDPSINIIDKINEQLIAN' A
#
# COMPACT_ATOMS: atom_id res chain seq x y z
N MET A 1 9.95 -12.84 -2.12
CA MET A 1 9.03 -13.85 -1.56
C MET A 1 7.96 -14.25 -2.57
N VAL A 2 7.02 -13.36 -2.94
CA VAL A 2 5.91 -13.71 -3.87
C VAL A 2 6.42 -14.25 -5.21
N ARG A 3 7.36 -13.54 -5.86
CA ARG A 3 8.03 -14.00 -7.10
C ARG A 3 8.75 -15.35 -6.97
N GLN A 4 9.06 -15.79 -5.75
CA GLN A 4 9.73 -17.07 -5.48
C GLN A 4 8.73 -18.19 -5.09
N GLY A 5 7.43 -17.97 -5.30
CA GLY A 5 6.39 -18.97 -5.07
C GLY A 5 5.71 -18.92 -3.70
N VAL A 6 6.07 -17.98 -2.83
CA VAL A 6 5.35 -17.78 -1.56
C VAL A 6 3.96 -17.19 -1.86
N LYS A 7 2.92 -17.94 -1.54
CA LYS A 7 1.53 -17.51 -1.74
C LYS A 7 1.13 -16.52 -0.64
N ILE A 8 0.77 -15.31 -1.05
CA ILE A 8 0.19 -14.29 -0.17
C ILE A 8 -1.18 -13.93 -0.78
N GLY A 9 -2.26 -14.22 -0.04
CA GLY A 9 -3.62 -13.84 -0.47
C GLY A 9 -3.90 -12.37 -0.18
N THR A 10 -3.68 -11.96 1.07
CA THR A 10 -3.87 -10.59 1.53
C THR A 10 -2.62 -10.11 2.25
N LEU A 11 -2.23 -8.87 1.97
CA LEU A 11 -1.19 -8.14 2.69
C LEU A 11 -1.83 -6.95 3.39
N ASN A 12 -1.74 -6.92 4.72
CA ASN A 12 -2.14 -5.75 5.49
C ASN A 12 -1.02 -4.70 5.51
N ILE A 13 -1.40 -3.43 5.35
CA ILE A 13 -0.52 -2.27 5.48
C ILE A 13 -1.02 -1.44 6.67
N GLY A 14 -0.40 -1.65 7.83
CA GLY A 14 -0.75 -0.94 9.07
C GLY A 14 -0.07 0.43 9.22
N GLY A 15 1.19 0.54 8.78
CA GLY A 15 1.92 1.80 8.86
C GLY A 15 3.27 1.75 8.16
N MET A 16 3.63 2.87 7.53
CA MET A 16 4.93 3.09 6.89
C MET A 16 5.38 4.50 7.25
N ALA A 17 6.40 4.59 8.09
CA ALA A 17 6.83 5.86 8.66
C ALA A 17 7.33 6.84 7.59
N TRP A 18 7.08 8.12 7.83
CA TRP A 18 7.62 9.19 7.01
C TRP A 18 9.14 9.31 7.19
N ARG A 19 9.83 9.64 6.10
CA ARG A 19 11.23 10.08 6.07
C ARG A 19 11.44 10.98 4.85
N PRO A 20 12.53 11.80 4.81
CA PRO A 20 12.86 12.59 3.63
C PRO A 20 12.86 11.72 2.35
N GLY A 21 12.20 12.21 1.30
CA GLY A 21 12.01 11.47 0.05
C GLY A 21 10.66 10.73 -0.05
N LYS A 22 9.96 10.50 1.05
CA LYS A 22 8.60 9.93 1.03
C LYS A 22 7.52 11.01 1.06
N LYS A 23 6.44 10.78 0.31
CA LYS A 23 5.21 11.58 0.32
C LYS A 23 4.18 10.92 1.23
N GLN A 24 3.47 11.73 1.99
CA GLN A 24 2.43 11.23 2.90
C GLN A 24 1.17 10.84 2.12
N LEU A 25 0.70 9.61 2.29
CA LEU A 25 -0.54 9.09 1.70
C LEU A 25 -1.70 9.13 2.73
N THR A 26 -1.42 8.69 3.95
CA THR A 26 -2.34 8.79 5.09
C THR A 26 -1.59 9.22 6.35
N LYS A 27 -2.31 9.38 7.48
CA LYS A 27 -1.67 9.65 8.78
C LYS A 27 -0.62 8.60 9.16
N ALA A 28 -0.82 7.33 8.78
CA ALA A 28 0.03 6.21 9.18
C ALA A 28 0.99 5.74 8.07
N VAL A 29 0.78 6.15 6.81
CA VAL A 29 1.52 5.62 5.65
C VAL A 29 2.08 6.76 4.80
N SER A 30 3.39 6.72 4.58
CA SER A 30 4.11 7.55 3.62
C SER A 30 4.90 6.68 2.67
N LEU A 31 4.88 7.01 1.38
CA LEU A 31 5.42 6.20 0.30
C LEU A 31 6.41 6.99 -0.57
N ASP A 32 7.41 6.30 -1.10
CA ASP A 32 8.19 6.74 -2.27
C ASP A 32 7.74 5.98 -3.53
N ASP A 33 8.35 6.30 -4.67
CA ASP A 33 8.00 5.70 -5.97
C ASP A 33 8.30 4.19 -6.00
N ASP A 34 9.31 3.73 -5.28
CA ASP A 34 9.65 2.31 -5.19
C ASP A 34 8.58 1.53 -4.41
N ASP A 35 8.05 2.09 -3.31
CA ASP A 35 6.93 1.49 -2.59
C ASP A 35 5.69 1.39 -3.48
N ILE A 36 5.37 2.46 -4.23
CA ILE A 36 4.21 2.52 -5.13
C ILE A 36 4.35 1.44 -6.22
N ASN A 37 5.51 1.34 -6.85
CA ASN A 37 5.81 0.31 -7.84
C ASN A 37 5.66 -1.11 -7.28
N ALA A 38 6.14 -1.34 -6.04
CA ALA A 38 5.99 -2.63 -5.38
C ALA A 38 4.52 -2.98 -5.10
N PHE A 39 3.70 -2.02 -4.70
CA PHE A 39 2.26 -2.25 -4.53
C PHE A 39 1.57 -2.57 -5.86
N HIS A 40 1.87 -1.83 -6.94
CA HIS A 40 1.32 -2.17 -8.25
C HIS A 40 1.70 -3.59 -8.70
N GLU A 41 2.94 -4.00 -8.45
CA GLU A 41 3.36 -5.34 -8.78
C GLU A 41 2.63 -6.41 -7.96
N LEU A 42 2.53 -6.23 -6.64
CA LEU A 42 1.79 -7.16 -5.78
C LEU A 42 0.32 -7.26 -6.20
N ASN A 43 -0.31 -6.15 -6.55
CA ASN A 43 -1.67 -6.11 -7.08
C ASN A 43 -1.78 -6.90 -8.40
N ASN A 44 -0.82 -6.74 -9.30
CA ASN A 44 -0.78 -7.50 -10.57
C ASN A 44 -0.57 -9.00 -10.36
N LEU A 45 0.09 -9.39 -9.27
CA LEU A 45 0.24 -10.79 -8.84
C LEU A 45 -1.00 -11.33 -8.10
N GLY A 46 -2.07 -10.53 -7.98
CA GLY A 46 -3.34 -10.91 -7.36
C GLY A 46 -3.36 -10.83 -5.83
N VAL A 47 -2.38 -10.16 -5.22
CA VAL A 47 -2.36 -9.93 -3.77
C VAL A 47 -3.36 -8.82 -3.43
N ILE A 48 -4.24 -9.08 -2.47
CA ILE A 48 -5.16 -8.07 -1.92
C ILE A 48 -4.37 -7.15 -1.00
N LEU A 49 -4.33 -5.85 -1.32
CA LEU A 49 -3.57 -4.85 -0.57
C LEU A 49 -4.47 -4.05 0.36
N ASP A 50 -4.45 -4.42 1.63
CA ASP A 50 -5.42 -3.99 2.63
C ASP A 50 -4.81 -2.94 3.59
N LEU A 51 -5.16 -1.68 3.37
CA LEU A 51 -4.76 -0.55 4.19
C LEU A 51 -5.72 -0.40 5.39
N ARG A 52 -5.27 -0.84 6.57
CA ARG A 52 -5.95 -0.63 7.86
C ARG A 52 -4.93 -0.64 9.01
N VAL A 53 -5.02 0.33 9.91
CA VAL A 53 -4.03 0.53 11.01
C VAL A 53 -4.35 -0.39 12.18
N VAL A 54 -5.63 -0.47 12.54
CA VAL A 54 -6.14 -1.41 13.55
C VAL A 54 -7.22 -2.30 12.95
N ALA A 55 -7.50 -3.43 13.59
CA ALA A 55 -8.42 -4.45 13.08
C ALA A 55 -9.87 -3.94 12.90
N SER A 56 -10.28 -2.92 13.66
CA SER A 56 -11.60 -2.31 13.59
C SER A 56 -11.74 -1.26 12.48
N ASP A 57 -10.64 -0.83 11.87
CA ASP A 57 -10.69 0.14 10.79
C ASP A 57 -11.32 -0.48 9.54
N PRO A 58 -12.07 0.30 8.73
CA PRO A 58 -12.56 -0.17 7.45
C PRO A 58 -11.38 -0.53 6.53
N SER A 59 -11.53 -1.62 5.78
CA SER A 59 -10.57 -2.04 4.77
C SER A 59 -10.59 -1.06 3.61
N ILE A 60 -9.41 -0.55 3.24
CA ILE A 60 -9.22 0.31 2.07
C ILE A 60 -8.20 -0.36 1.15
N ASN A 61 -8.45 -0.38 -0.16
CA ASN A 61 -7.42 -0.80 -1.10
C ASN A 61 -6.39 0.32 -1.26
N ILE A 62 -5.12 0.02 -1.01
CA ILE A 62 -4.06 1.05 -1.08
C ILE A 62 -3.89 1.63 -2.50
N ILE A 63 -4.17 0.85 -3.56
CA ILE A 63 -4.07 1.31 -4.95
C ILE A 63 -5.09 2.40 -5.24
N ASP A 64 -6.33 2.20 -4.79
CA ASP A 64 -7.39 3.21 -4.93
C ASP A 64 -6.97 4.50 -4.20
N LYS A 65 -6.37 4.36 -3.01
CA LYS A 65 -5.94 5.52 -2.22
C LYS A 65 -4.81 6.30 -2.90
N ILE A 66 -3.86 5.61 -3.53
CA ILE A 66 -2.78 6.23 -4.31
C ILE A 66 -3.36 7.00 -5.50
N ASN A 67 -4.32 6.39 -6.23
CA ASN A 67 -4.95 7.01 -7.39
C ASN A 67 -5.77 8.26 -7.01
N GLU A 68 -6.51 8.24 -5.90
CA GLU A 68 -7.21 9.42 -5.38
C GLU A 68 -6.26 10.60 -5.16
N GLN A 69 -5.07 10.35 -4.59
CA GLN A 69 -4.09 11.40 -4.32
C GLN A 69 -3.47 11.97 -5.60
N LEU A 70 -3.30 11.16 -6.64
CA LEU A 70 -2.80 11.63 -7.94
C LEU A 70 -3.80 12.56 -8.64
N ILE A 71 -5.10 12.31 -8.51
CA ILE A 71 -6.16 13.15 -9.10
C ILE A 71 -6.31 14.48 -8.35
N ALA A 72 -6.01 14.49 -7.05
CA ALA A 72 -6.15 15.67 -6.20
C ALA A 72 -5.00 16.69 -6.31
N ASN A 73 -3.93 16.38 -7.04
CA ASN A 73 -2.74 17.24 -7.23
C ASN A 73 -2.57 17.66 -8.69
#